data_AF-A0A2V6IZ00-F1
#
_entry.id   AF-A0A2V6IZ00-F1
#
_cell.length_a   1.000
_cell.length_b   1.000
_cell.length_c   1.000
_cell.angle_alpha   90.00
_cell.angle_beta   90.00
_cell.angle_gamma   90.00
#
_symmetry.space_group_name_H-M   'P 1'
#
loop_
_entity.id
_entity.type
_entity.pdbx_description
1 polymer ?
#
loop_
_entity_poly.entity_id
_entity_poly.type
_entity_poly.pdbx_seq_one_letter_code
_entity_poly.pdbx_strand_id
1 'polypeptide(L)'
;MSRFFAVLFAVLLGSAAARAEWPIPTADGTIWQYVLTREGEDRPGTLTRQVFGPKDPAQQNALRIETAVNGAIHSTEFLKNPMARPRLLIRR
;
A
#
# COMPACT_ATOMS: atom_id res chain seq x y z
N MET A 1 1.40 7.28 44.66
CA MET A 1 1.76 6.93 43.26
C MET A 1 0.54 6.30 42.60
N SER A 2 0.29 6.52 41.29
CA SER A 2 -0.60 5.69 40.41
C SER A 2 -1.60 6.46 39.51
N ARG A 3 -1.70 7.80 39.56
CA ARG A 3 -2.47 8.55 38.54
C ARG A 3 -1.65 8.88 37.30
N PHE A 4 -0.40 9.26 37.51
CA PHE A 4 0.54 9.57 36.44
C PHE A 4 0.83 8.37 35.55
N PHE A 5 0.99 7.18 36.13
CA PHE A 5 1.21 5.95 35.38
C PHE A 5 0.01 5.57 34.51
N ALA A 6 -1.21 5.75 34.99
CA ALA A 6 -2.41 5.46 34.21
C ALA A 6 -2.55 6.39 32.99
N VAL A 7 -2.23 7.68 33.16
CA VAL A 7 -2.22 8.64 32.05
C VAL A 7 -1.10 8.31 31.06
N LEU A 8 0.09 7.97 31.55
CA LEU A 8 1.21 7.57 30.70
C LEU A 8 0.88 6.30 29.87
N PHE A 9 0.23 5.31 30.50
CA PHE A 9 -0.20 4.08 29.83
C PHE A 9 -1.27 4.34 28.78
N ALA A 10 -2.24 5.22 29.07
CA ALA A 10 -3.29 5.60 28.12
C ALA A 10 -2.71 6.35 26.91
N VAL A 11 -1.72 7.23 27.12
CA VAL A 11 -1.02 7.93 26.02
C VAL A 11 -0.23 6.94 25.17
N LEU A 12 0.50 6.01 25.77
CA LEU A 12 1.29 5.00 25.05
C LEU A 12 0.41 4.06 24.19
N LEU A 13 -0.77 3.68 24.71
CA LEU A 13 -1.75 2.87 23.96
C LEU A 13 -2.42 3.65 22.82
N GLY A 14 -2.63 4.97 22.98
CA GLY A 14 -3.20 5.83 21.94
C GLY A 14 -2.22 6.15 20.80
N SER A 15 -0.92 6.10 21.06
CA SER A 15 0.14 6.33 20.05
C SER A 15 0.45 5.12 19.18
N ALA A 16 -0.17 3.97 19.42
CA ALA A 16 -0.27 2.89 18.43
C ALA A 16 -1.27 3.27 17.33
N ALA A 17 -1.17 4.50 16.81
CA ALA A 17 -1.83 4.88 15.58
C ALA A 17 -1.36 3.89 14.52
N ALA A 18 -2.30 3.08 14.02
CA ALA A 18 -2.11 2.29 12.83
C ALA A 18 -1.35 3.17 11.83
N ARG A 19 -0.15 2.74 11.41
CA ARG A 19 0.57 3.41 10.32
C ARG A 19 -0.48 3.63 9.24
N ALA A 20 -0.84 4.88 9.00
CA ALA A 20 -1.68 5.24 7.88
C ALA A 20 -0.81 4.95 6.66
N GLU A 21 -0.83 3.70 6.21
CA GLU A 21 -0.38 3.35 4.88
C GLU A 21 -1.18 4.27 3.97
N TRP A 22 -0.46 5.18 3.32
CA TRP A 22 -1.05 6.08 2.35
C TRP A 22 -1.94 5.27 1.41
N PRO A 23 -3.16 5.74 1.11
CA PRO A 23 -4.09 4.96 0.30
C PRO A 23 -3.40 4.61 -1.02
N ILE A 24 -3.26 3.31 -1.26
CA ILE A 24 -2.63 2.81 -2.48
C ILE A 24 -3.61 3.09 -3.63
N PRO A 25 -3.19 3.79 -4.69
CA PRO A 25 -4.03 4.01 -5.85
C PRO A 25 -4.49 2.67 -6.45
N THR A 26 -5.74 2.61 -6.90
CA THR A 26 -6.34 1.36 -7.43
C THR A 26 -6.73 1.45 -8.89
N ALA A 27 -6.69 2.65 -9.48
CA ALA A 27 -6.99 2.85 -10.89
C ALA A 27 -5.90 2.21 -11.76
N ASP A 28 -6.33 1.45 -12.77
CA ASP A 28 -5.43 0.81 -13.73
C ASP A 28 -4.55 1.84 -14.44
N GLY A 29 -3.29 1.50 -14.67
CA GLY A 29 -2.30 2.37 -15.30
C GLY A 29 -1.82 3.52 -14.41
N THR A 30 -2.28 3.63 -13.16
CA THR A 30 -1.74 4.64 -12.23
C THR A 30 -0.28 4.34 -11.95
N ILE A 31 0.57 5.35 -12.14
CA ILE A 31 2.00 5.30 -11.86
C ILE A 31 2.30 6.35 -10.80
N TRP A 32 3.11 5.98 -9.80
CA TRP A 32 3.65 6.94 -8.86
C TRP A 32 5.11 6.64 -8.57
N GLN A 33 5.86 7.69 -8.27
CA GLN A 33 7.31 7.63 -8.09
C GLN A 33 7.71 8.23 -6.76
N TYR A 34 8.62 7.57 -6.06
CA TYR A 34 9.30 8.08 -4.89
C TYR A 34 10.77 8.32 -5.20
N VAL A 35 11.33 9.33 -4.56
CA VAL A 35 12.77 9.59 -4.56
C VAL A 35 13.37 8.81 -3.39
N LEU A 36 14.31 7.93 -3.68
CA LEU A 36 15.06 7.17 -2.69
C LEU A 36 16.36 7.91 -2.39
N THR A 37 16.40 8.60 -1.26
CA THR A 37 17.64 9.22 -0.76
C THR A 37 18.29 8.27 0.24
N ARG A 38 19.50 7.82 -0.05
CA ARG A 38 20.33 7.06 0.90
C ARG A 38 21.42 7.96 1.45
N GLU A 39 21.62 7.90 2.76
CA GLU A 39 22.70 8.64 3.41
C GLU A 39 24.06 8.18 2.85
N GLY A 40 24.87 9.13 2.38
CA GLY A 40 26.17 8.86 1.75
C GLY A 40 26.12 8.55 0.23
N GLU A 41 24.96 8.62 -0.41
CA GLU A 41 24.81 8.42 -1.87
C GLU A 41 24.58 9.76 -2.58
N ASP A 42 25.47 10.11 -3.52
CA ASP A 42 25.47 11.41 -4.23
C ASP A 42 24.30 11.56 -5.22
N ARG A 43 23.68 10.43 -5.62
CA ARG A 43 22.58 10.41 -6.58
C ARG A 43 21.37 9.75 -5.96
N PRO A 44 20.23 10.45 -5.87
CA PRO A 44 19.00 9.83 -5.41
C PRO A 44 18.55 8.76 -6.41
N GLY A 45 18.14 7.61 -5.90
CA GLY A 45 17.45 6.59 -6.68
C GLY A 45 15.99 6.97 -6.92
N THR A 46 15.34 6.25 -7.84
CA THR A 46 13.90 6.36 -8.09
C THR A 46 13.23 5.03 -7.81
N LEU A 47 12.11 5.05 -7.10
CA LEU A 47 11.22 3.90 -6.94
C LEU A 47 9.91 4.23 -7.64
N THR A 48 9.61 3.53 -8.74
CA THR A 48 8.38 3.70 -9.49
C THR A 48 7.47 2.53 -9.19
N ARG A 49 6.19 2.78 -8.95
CA ARG A 49 5.16 1.75 -8.79
C ARG A 49 4.08 1.97 -9.82
N GLN A 50 3.60 0.88 -10.42
CA GLN A 50 2.54 0.90 -11.42
C GLN A 50 1.46 -0.10 -11.04
N VAL A 51 0.21 0.34 -11.10
CA VAL A 51 -0.97 -0.52 -10.92
C VAL A 51 -1.40 -1.10 -12.24
N PHE A 52 -1.65 -2.40 -12.22
CA PHE A 52 -2.30 -3.15 -13.27
C PHE A 52 -3.64 -3.65 -12.73
N GLY A 53 -4.70 -3.14 -13.33
CA GLY A 53 -6.05 -3.58 -13.11
C GLY A 53 -6.26 -5.02 -13.56
N PRO A 54 -7.28 -5.70 -12.99
CA PRO A 54 -7.60 -7.07 -13.34
C PRO A 54 -8.08 -7.14 -14.80
N LYS A 55 -7.37 -7.90 -15.63
CA LYS A 55 -7.72 -8.12 -17.04
C LYS A 55 -8.85 -9.14 -17.21
N ASP A 56 -9.02 -10.02 -16.24
CA ASP A 56 -10.04 -11.08 -16.25
C ASP A 56 -11.13 -10.77 -15.19
N PRO A 57 -12.42 -10.87 -15.53
CA PRO A 57 -13.52 -10.82 -14.57
C PRO A 57 -13.42 -11.82 -13.40
N ALA A 58 -12.65 -12.91 -13.53
CA ALA A 58 -12.33 -13.85 -12.44
C ALA A 58 -11.25 -13.31 -11.48
N GLN A 59 -10.41 -12.38 -11.94
CA GLN A 59 -9.31 -11.77 -11.18
C GLN A 59 -9.68 -10.41 -10.57
N GLN A 60 -10.94 -9.99 -10.65
CA GLN A 60 -11.41 -8.68 -10.14
C GLN A 60 -11.03 -8.41 -8.69
N ASN A 61 -10.80 -9.46 -7.90
CA ASN A 61 -10.46 -9.39 -6.49
C ASN A 61 -8.99 -9.06 -6.19
N ALA A 62 -8.12 -9.00 -7.20
CA ALA A 62 -6.70 -8.73 -7.04
C ALA A 62 -6.23 -7.57 -7.94
N LEU A 63 -5.42 -6.67 -7.37
CA LEU A 63 -4.68 -5.62 -8.06
C LEU A 63 -3.22 -6.04 -8.11
N ARG A 64 -2.63 -6.02 -9.30
CA ARG A 64 -1.20 -6.29 -9.46
C ARG A 64 -0.44 -4.97 -9.44
N ILE A 65 0.60 -4.87 -8.62
CA ILE A 65 1.47 -3.70 -8.55
C ILE A 65 2.88 -4.13 -8.90
N GLU A 66 3.48 -3.51 -9.92
CA GLU A 66 4.90 -3.69 -10.22
C GLU A 66 5.69 -2.54 -9.62
N THR A 67 6.79 -2.86 -8.93
CA THR A 67 7.71 -1.89 -8.38
C THR A 67 9.03 -1.98 -9.13
N ALA A 68 9.50 -0.86 -9.65
CA ALA A 68 10.78 -0.73 -10.31
C ALA A 68 11.70 0.22 -9.54
N VAL A 69 12.98 -0.13 -9.43
CA VAL A 69 14.01 0.73 -8.84
C VAL A 69 14.96 1.14 -9.95
N ASN A 70 15.16 2.46 -10.12
CA ASN A 70 15.97 3.04 -11.20
C ASN A 70 15.59 2.50 -12.59
N GLY A 71 14.29 2.25 -12.82
CA GLY A 71 13.76 1.72 -14.07
C GLY A 71 13.83 0.19 -14.24
N ALA A 72 14.48 -0.54 -13.33
CA ALA A 72 14.52 -2.01 -13.36
C ALA A 72 13.41 -2.59 -12.47
N ILE A 73 12.58 -3.50 -13.01
CA ILE A 73 11.54 -4.19 -12.23
C ILE A 73 12.21 -4.97 -11.10
N HIS A 74 11.80 -4.68 -9.87
CA HIS A 74 12.36 -5.26 -8.66
C HIS A 74 11.38 -6.22 -7.99
N SER A 75 10.08 -5.90 -7.99
CA SER A 75 9.06 -6.77 -7.39
C SER A 75 7.70 -6.65 -8.09
N THR A 76 6.87 -7.66 -7.87
CA THR A 76 5.46 -7.68 -8.27
C THR A 76 4.63 -8.15 -7.09
N GLU A 77 3.64 -7.37 -6.71
CA GLU A 77 2.76 -7.59 -5.56
C GLU A 77 1.31 -7.75 -6.01
N PHE A 78 0.53 -8.54 -5.29
CA PHE A 78 -0.89 -8.72 -5.53
C PHE A 78 -1.67 -8.31 -4.29
N LEU A 79 -2.37 -7.19 -4.38
CA LEU A 79 -3.22 -6.68 -3.29
C LEU A 79 -4.67 -7.05 -3.53
N LYS A 80 -5.43 -7.26 -2.46
CA LYS A 80 -6.88 -7.40 -2.58
C LYS A 80 -7.45 -6.10 -3.15
N ASN A 81 -8.21 -6.17 -4.23
CA ASN A 81 -8.86 -5.02 -4.82
C ASN A 81 -10.01 -4.56 -3.91
N PRO A 82 -9.94 -3.38 -3.26
CA PRO A 82 -11.03 -2.89 -2.41
C PRO A 82 -12.27 -2.50 -3.23
N MET A 83 -12.12 -2.25 -4.53
CA MET A 83 -13.23 -1.95 -5.44
C MET A 83 -13.94 -3.21 -5.95
N ALA A 84 -13.45 -4.41 -5.63
CA ALA A 84 -14.10 -5.65 -6.02
C ALA A 84 -15.41 -5.82 -5.26
N ARG A 85 -16.54 -5.67 -5.94
CA ARG A 85 -17.85 -5.95 -5.35
C ARG A 85 -17.98 -7.46 -5.11
N PRO A 86 -18.45 -7.91 -3.93
CA PRO A 86 -18.78 -9.30 -3.75
C PRO A 86 -19.87 -9.69 -4.75
N ARG A 87 -19.62 -10.73 -5.55
CA ARG A 87 -20.65 -11.36 -6.39
C ARG A 87 -21.71 -11.92 -5.44
N LEU A 88 -22.79 -11.17 -5.24
CA LEU A 88 -23.98 -11.67 -4.57
C LEU A 88 -24.61 -12.70 -5.51
N LEU A 89 -24.28 -13.97 -5.30
CA LEU A 89 -24.95 -15.07 -5.99
C LEU A 89 -26.37 -15.16 -5.41
N ILE A 90 -27.31 -14.45 -6.02
CA ILE A 90 -28.73 -14.67 -5.76
C ILE A 90 -29.07 -16.02 -6.39
N ARG A 91 -29.05 -17.10 -5.59
CA ARG A 91 -29.70 -18.34 -5.99
C ARG A 91 -31.21 -18.09 -5.97
N ARG A 92 -31.84 -18.15 -7.15
CA ARG A 92 -33.29 -18.34 -7.27
C ARG A 92 -33.58 -19.82 -7.39
#